data_AF-A0A8D5UE13-F1
#
_entry.id   AF-A0A8D5UE13-F1
#
_cell.length_a   1.000
_cell.length_b   1.000
_cell.length_c   1.000
_cell.angle_alpha   90.00
_cell.angle_beta   90.00
_cell.angle_gamma   90.00
#
_symmetry.space_group_name_H-M   'P 1'
#
loop_
_entity.id
_entity.type
_entity.pdbx_description
1 polymer ?
#
loop_
_entity_poly.entity_id
_entity_poly.type
_entity_poly.pdbx_seq_one_letter_code
_entity_poly.pdbx_strand_id
1 'polypeptide(L)'
;MLLDRIIGLRKQKKWSIQYTADQLGIAKSTYAGYESGYRRPSLEAIKSIADLFETSVDYLIGRVDDPTFHPEGKEIELTQLSRQKLTVDGQPLSEEEIHQLIAFIRAKREITGNENAG
;
A
#
# COMPACT_ATOMS: atom_id res chain seq x y z
N MET A 1 -15.35 8.37 7.45
CA MET A 1 -16.00 7.09 7.07
C MET A 1 -15.64 6.75 5.62
N LEU A 2 -15.93 5.53 5.13
CA LEU A 2 -15.61 5.08 3.75
C LEU A 2 -15.97 6.12 2.66
N LEU A 3 -17.13 6.77 2.83
CA LEU A 3 -17.66 7.81 1.94
C LEU A 3 -16.69 8.99 1.79
N ASP A 4 -16.17 9.50 2.92
CA ASP A 4 -15.27 10.66 2.93
C ASP A 4 -13.95 10.36 2.22
N ARG A 5 -13.48 9.11 2.31
CA ARG A 5 -12.23 8.66 1.68
C ARG A 5 -12.38 8.55 0.16
N ILE A 6 -13.48 7.96 -0.33
CA ILE A 6 -13.77 7.88 -1.77
C ILE A 6 -13.91 9.28 -2.39
N ILE A 7 -14.67 10.17 -1.72
CA ILE A 7 -14.83 11.57 -2.16
C ILE A 7 -13.48 12.29 -2.18
N GLY A 8 -12.67 12.11 -1.13
CA GLY A 8 -11.34 12.70 -1.01
C GLY A 8 -10.42 12.30 -2.16
N LEU A 9 -10.28 10.99 -2.41
CA LEU A 9 -9.44 10.43 -3.47
C LEU A 9 -9.85 10.96 -4.86
N ARG A 10 -11.15 10.96 -5.16
CA ARG A 10 -11.65 11.51 -6.43
C ARG A 10 -11.32 12.99 -6.59
N LYS A 11 -11.57 13.79 -5.54
CA LYS A 11 -11.30 15.23 -5.57
C LYS A 11 -9.81 15.54 -5.70
N GLN A 12 -8.93 14.75 -5.07
CA GLN A 12 -7.49 14.88 -5.19
C GLN A 12 -7.00 14.65 -6.63
N LYS A 13 -7.54 13.64 -7.32
CA LYS A 13 -7.28 13.41 -8.76
C LYS A 13 -8.03 14.37 -9.70
N LYS A 14 -8.86 15.30 -9.15
CA LYS A 14 -9.71 16.25 -9.89
C LYS A 14 -10.68 15.58 -10.88
N TRP A 15 -11.15 14.38 -10.54
CA TRP A 15 -12.04 13.61 -11.41
C TRP A 15 -13.51 13.95 -11.15
N SER A 16 -14.32 13.93 -12.22
CA SER A 16 -15.77 14.04 -12.13
C SER A 16 -16.40 12.71 -11.71
N ILE A 17 -17.59 12.75 -11.12
CA ILE A 17 -18.36 11.53 -10.78
C ILE A 17 -18.59 10.67 -12.03
N GLN A 18 -18.86 11.29 -13.19
CA GLN A 18 -19.04 10.57 -14.45
C GLN A 18 -17.75 9.85 -14.85
N TYR A 19 -16.63 10.57 -14.90
CA TYR A 19 -15.34 10.00 -15.27
C TYR A 19 -14.95 8.82 -14.37
N THR A 20 -15.10 8.96 -13.04
CA THR A 20 -14.79 7.87 -12.11
C THR A 20 -15.70 6.66 -12.30
N ALA A 21 -16.98 6.88 -12.56
CA ALA A 21 -17.91 5.79 -12.87
C ALA A 21 -17.52 5.06 -14.17
N ASP A 22 -17.09 5.81 -15.19
CA ASP A 22 -16.62 5.25 -16.46
C ASP A 22 -15.36 4.39 -16.28
N GLN A 23 -14.40 4.86 -15.45
CA GLN A 23 -13.19 4.08 -15.12
C GLN A 23 -13.51 2.78 -14.37
N LEU A 24 -14.57 2.77 -13.56
CA LEU A 24 -15.03 1.59 -12.84
C LEU A 24 -15.96 0.69 -13.68
N GLY A 25 -16.34 1.11 -14.89
CA GLY A 25 -17.30 0.39 -15.73
C GLY A 25 -18.70 0.30 -15.13
N ILE A 26 -19.11 1.29 -14.32
CA ILE A 26 -20.42 1.33 -13.64
C ILE A 26 -21.23 2.57 -14.04
N ALA A 27 -22.54 2.53 -13.84
CA ALA A 27 -23.39 3.70 -14.05
C ALA A 27 -23.01 4.87 -13.12
N LYS A 28 -23.05 6.11 -13.63
CA LYS A 28 -22.85 7.33 -12.84
C LYS A 28 -23.70 7.38 -11.58
N SER A 29 -24.97 6.97 -11.67
CA SER A 29 -25.89 6.93 -10.52
C SER A 29 -25.44 5.94 -9.45
N THR A 30 -24.82 4.83 -9.83
CA THR A 30 -24.24 3.85 -8.91
C THR A 30 -23.10 4.47 -8.12
N TYR A 31 -22.13 5.09 -8.81
CA TYR A 31 -20.98 5.74 -8.16
C TYR A 31 -21.40 6.94 -7.30
N ALA A 32 -22.34 7.78 -7.78
CA ALA A 32 -22.91 8.86 -6.98
C ALA A 32 -23.65 8.35 -5.72
N GLY A 33 -24.32 7.19 -5.84
CA GLY A 33 -24.94 6.49 -4.72
C GLY A 33 -23.90 6.05 -3.67
N TYR A 34 -22.71 5.66 -4.11
CA TYR A 34 -21.60 5.35 -3.21
C TYR A 34 -21.11 6.59 -2.46
N GLU A 35 -20.85 7.72 -3.14
CA GLU A 35 -20.35 8.92 -2.46
C GLU A 35 -21.37 9.56 -1.51
N SER A 36 -22.66 9.51 -1.86
CA SER A 36 -23.73 10.05 -1.02
C SER A 36 -24.10 9.16 0.17
N GLY A 37 -23.60 7.93 0.22
CA GLY A 37 -23.99 6.93 1.23
C GLY A 37 -25.37 6.31 1.00
N TYR A 38 -26.10 6.72 -0.05
CA TYR A 38 -27.39 6.14 -0.43
C TYR A 38 -27.27 4.66 -0.80
N ARG A 39 -26.14 4.26 -1.40
CA ARG A 39 -25.85 2.88 -1.79
C ARG A 39 -24.55 2.43 -1.14
N ARG A 40 -24.57 1.24 -0.53
CA ARG A 40 -23.34 0.60 -0.03
C ARG A 40 -22.61 -0.13 -1.17
N PRO A 41 -21.30 0.10 -1.36
CA PRO A 41 -20.49 -0.69 -2.28
C PRO A 41 -20.45 -2.17 -1.84
N SER A 42 -20.44 -3.10 -2.80
CA SER A 42 -20.12 -4.50 -2.53
C SER A 42 -18.62 -4.67 -2.26
N LEU A 43 -18.20 -5.83 -1.74
CA LEU A 43 -16.77 -6.12 -1.55
C LEU A 43 -15.98 -5.99 -2.86
N GLU A 44 -16.52 -6.50 -3.96
CA GLU A 44 -15.89 -6.38 -5.28
C GLU A 44 -15.78 -4.92 -5.74
N ALA A 45 -16.82 -4.11 -5.52
CA ALA A 45 -16.74 -2.67 -5.81
C ALA A 45 -15.67 -1.97 -4.95
N ILE A 46 -15.54 -2.33 -3.67
CA ILE A 46 -14.50 -1.76 -2.80
C ILE A 46 -13.11 -2.11 -3.31
N LYS A 47 -12.88 -3.36 -3.74
CA LYS A 47 -11.60 -3.76 -4.36
C LYS A 47 -11.31 -2.94 -5.61
N SER A 48 -12.26 -2.86 -6.55
CA SER A 48 -12.06 -2.09 -7.78
C SER A 48 -11.83 -0.60 -7.53
N ILE A 49 -12.47 -0.03 -6.50
CA ILE A 49 -12.22 1.36 -6.09
C ILE A 49 -10.81 1.51 -5.50
N ALA A 50 -10.35 0.54 -4.70
CA ALA A 50 -9.01 0.55 -4.13
C ALA A 50 -7.94 0.50 -5.24
N ASP A 51 -8.12 -0.40 -6.20
CA ASP A 51 -7.23 -0.54 -7.35
C ASP A 51 -7.21 0.73 -8.21
N LEU A 52 -8.38 1.30 -8.53
CA LEU A 52 -8.50 2.53 -9.33
C LEU A 52 -7.76 3.72 -8.70
N PHE A 53 -7.83 3.83 -7.37
CA PHE A 53 -7.19 4.91 -6.64
C PHE A 53 -5.79 4.57 -6.15
N GLU A 54 -5.26 3.39 -6.49
CA GLU A 54 -3.93 2.91 -6.08
C GLU A 54 -3.76 2.99 -4.56
N THR A 55 -4.75 2.48 -3.82
CA THR A 55 -4.80 2.46 -2.36
C THR A 55 -5.20 1.08 -1.84
N SER A 56 -5.31 0.89 -0.52
CA SER A 56 -5.77 -0.37 0.06
C SER A 56 -7.24 -0.35 0.45
N VAL A 57 -7.82 -1.56 0.47
CA VAL A 57 -9.14 -1.78 1.06
C VAL A 57 -9.17 -1.34 2.53
N ASP A 58 -8.10 -1.61 3.29
CA ASP A 58 -7.95 -1.16 4.67
C ASP A 58 -8.07 0.36 4.81
N TYR A 59 -7.44 1.11 3.89
CA TYR A 59 -7.64 2.55 3.83
C TYR A 59 -9.07 2.89 3.42
N LEU A 60 -9.68 2.26 2.43
CA LEU A 60 -11.06 2.64 2.09
C LEU A 60 -12.02 2.46 3.28
N ILE A 61 -11.93 1.33 3.99
CA ILE A 61 -12.92 0.97 5.02
C ILE A 61 -12.68 1.58 6.41
N GLY A 62 -11.59 2.32 6.62
CA GLY A 62 -11.32 2.95 7.92
C GLY A 62 -10.38 2.20 8.85
N ARG A 63 -9.70 1.15 8.39
CA ARG A 63 -8.83 0.32 9.25
C ARG A 63 -7.44 0.93 9.48
N VAL A 64 -6.96 1.73 8.54
CA VAL A 64 -5.69 2.47 8.59
C VAL A 64 -5.90 3.88 8.08
N ASP A 65 -5.14 4.87 8.55
CA ASP A 65 -5.29 6.27 8.09
C ASP A 65 -4.38 6.64 6.93
N ASP A 66 -3.35 5.84 6.68
CA ASP A 66 -2.41 6.04 5.58
C ASP A 66 -2.98 5.45 4.28
N PRO A 67 -3.28 6.26 3.24
CA PRO A 67 -3.76 5.78 1.95
C PRO A 67 -2.72 4.98 1.17
N THR A 68 -1.44 5.10 1.51
CA THR A 68 -0.34 4.33 0.93
C THR A 68 -0.05 3.07 1.73
N PHE A 69 -0.85 2.77 2.77
CA PHE A 69 -0.73 1.53 3.51
C PHE A 69 -1.04 0.37 2.58
N HIS A 70 0.00 -0.27 2.09
CA HIS A 70 -0.05 -1.60 1.53
C HIS A 70 0.48 -2.56 2.60
N PRO A 71 -0.26 -3.62 2.98
CA PRO A 71 0.23 -4.60 3.94
C PRO A 71 1.49 -5.32 3.42
N GLU A 72 1.74 -5.28 2.12
CA GLU A 72 2.87 -5.91 1.44
C GLU A 72 3.82 -4.85 0.89
N GLY A 73 5.13 -5.03 1.12
CA GLY A 73 6.15 -4.17 0.53
C GLY A 73 6.47 -2.88 1.28
N LYS A 74 6.23 -2.78 2.60
CA LYS A 74 6.88 -1.71 3.38
C LYS A 74 8.39 -1.83 3.20
N GLU A 75 9.04 -0.72 2.86
CA GLU A 75 10.49 -0.63 2.98
C GLU A 75 10.85 -0.87 4.44
N ILE A 76 11.53 -1.99 4.68
CA ILE A 76 12.03 -2.33 6.01
C ILE A 76 13.50 -1.96 6.03
N GLU A 77 13.82 -0.98 6.84
CA GLU A 77 15.21 -0.60 7.07
C GLU A 77 15.90 -1.70 7.88
N LEU A 78 16.89 -2.37 7.29
CA LEU A 78 17.54 -3.53 7.90
C LEU A 78 18.17 -3.18 9.26
N THR A 79 18.63 -1.94 9.45
CA THR A 79 19.21 -1.47 10.71
C THR A 79 18.19 -1.33 11.85
N GLN A 80 16.88 -1.35 11.55
CA GLN A 80 15.80 -1.27 12.53
C GLN A 80 15.18 -2.64 12.86
N LEU A 81 15.70 -3.70 12.24
CA LEU A 81 15.17 -5.06 12.34
C LEU A 81 15.35 -5.72 13.71
N SER A 82 16.25 -5.20 14.56
CA SER A 82 16.42 -5.69 15.93
C SER A 82 15.13 -5.64 16.77
N ARG A 83 14.16 -4.81 16.35
CA ARG A 83 12.84 -4.68 16.99
C ARG A 83 11.80 -5.68 16.47
N GLN A 84 12.13 -6.47 15.46
CA GLN A 84 11.23 -7.45 14.84
C GLN A 84 11.74 -8.88 15.06
N LYS A 85 10.83 -9.85 15.07
CA LYS A 85 11.19 -11.27 15.16
C LYS A 85 11.46 -11.79 13.76
N LEU A 86 12.73 -11.88 13.38
CA LEU A 86 13.16 -12.44 12.11
C LEU A 86 13.54 -13.91 12.25
N THR A 87 13.25 -14.69 11.21
CA THR A 87 13.59 -16.11 11.15
C THR A 87 14.15 -16.48 9.80
N VAL A 88 15.14 -17.38 9.78
CA VAL A 88 15.58 -18.12 8.58
C VAL A 88 15.26 -19.59 8.81
N ASP A 89 14.54 -20.21 7.87
CA ASP A 89 14.09 -21.61 7.96
C ASP A 89 13.34 -21.94 9.26
N GLY A 90 12.60 -20.97 9.79
CA GLY A 90 11.83 -21.08 11.03
C GLY A 90 12.66 -20.93 12.31
N GLN A 91 13.98 -20.75 12.22
CA GLN A 91 14.85 -20.47 13.37
C GLN A 91 15.02 -18.96 13.56
N PRO A 92 14.88 -18.44 14.80
CA PRO A 92 15.06 -17.01 15.07
C PRO A 92 16.52 -16.60 14.86
N LEU A 93 16.73 -15.43 14.24
CA LEU A 93 18.07 -14.83 14.20
C LEU A 93 18.41 -14.23 15.57
N SER A 94 19.67 -14.39 15.95
CA SER A 94 20.30 -13.62 17.02
C SER A 94 20.62 -12.18 16.58
N GLU A 95 20.85 -11.29 17.55
CA GLU A 95 21.30 -9.91 17.26
C GLU A 95 22.61 -9.89 16.44
N GLU A 96 23.51 -10.83 16.71
CA GLU A 96 24.79 -10.95 16.01
C GLU A 96 24.59 -11.32 14.53
N GLU A 97 23.72 -12.29 14.23
CA GLU A 97 23.41 -12.66 12.84
C GLU A 97 22.77 -11.50 12.07
N ILE A 98 21.93 -10.69 12.73
CA ILE A 98 21.36 -9.47 12.12
C ILE A 98 22.47 -8.46 11.79
N HIS A 99 23.42 -8.23 12.71
CA HIS A 99 24.56 -7.34 12.44
C HIS A 99 25.42 -7.85 11.29
N GLN A 100 25.70 -9.14 11.24
CA GLN A 100 26.48 -9.77 10.18
C GLN A 100 25.77 -9.66 8.82
N LEU A 101 24.44 -9.85 8.78
CA LEU A 101 23.64 -9.64 7.58
C LEU A 101 23.72 -8.19 7.09
N ILE A 102 23.60 -7.21 7.99
CA ILE A 102 23.72 -5.78 7.63
C ILE A 102 25.12 -5.48 7.08
N ALA A 103 26.17 -5.99 7.73
CA ALA A 103 27.56 -5.82 7.28
C ALA A 103 27.79 -6.45 5.90
N PHE A 104 27.29 -7.67 5.69
CA PHE A 104 27.37 -8.38 4.40
C PHE A 104 26.72 -7.57 3.27
N ILE A 105 25.51 -7.05 3.46
CA ILE A 105 24.81 -6.26 2.43
C ILE A 105 25.58 -4.97 2.11
N ARG A 106 26.16 -4.30 3.10
CA ARG A 106 26.99 -3.11 2.88
C ARG A 106 28.24 -3.44 2.07
N ALA A 107 29.01 -4.44 2.48
CA ALA A 107 30.21 -4.87 1.78
C ALA A 107 29.90 -5.32 0.33
N LYS A 108 28.82 -6.09 0.15
CA LYS A 108 28.37 -6.52 -1.19
C LYS A 108 28.10 -5.33 -2.11
N ARG A 109 27.44 -4.28 -1.61
CA ARG A 109 27.13 -3.06 -2.38
C ARG A 109 28.37 -2.26 -2.75
N GLU A 110 29.38 -2.21 -1.90
CA GLU A 110 30.67 -1.56 -2.21
C GLU A 110 31.40 -2.30 -3.35
N ILE A 111 31.36 -3.63 -3.33
CA ILE A 111 31.98 -4.47 -4.38
C ILE A 111 31.24 -4.28 -5.71
N THR A 112 29.92 -4.47 -5.77
CA THR A 112 29.16 -4.34 -7.02
C THR A 112 28.99 -2.89 -7.50
N GLY A 113 29.10 -1.90 -6.62
CA GLY A 113 29.13 -0.48 -6.97
C GLY A 113 30.41 -0.07 -7.68
N ASN A 114 31.54 -0.69 -7.34
CA ASN A 114 32.84 -0.44 -8.00
C ASN A 114 32.98 -1.13 -9.37
N GLU A 115 32.25 -2.23 -9.62
CA GLU A 115 32.28 -2.94 -10.92
C GLU A 115 31.54 -2.21 -12.05
N ASN A 116 30.67 -1.24 -11.75
CA ASN A 116 29.90 -0.48 -12.75
C ASN A 116 30.46 0.93 -13.02
N ALA A 117 31.63 1.27 -12.45
CA ALA A 117 32.27 2.58 -12.58
C ALA A 117 33.60 2.53 -13.38
N GLY A 118 33.90 1.40 -14.03
CA GLY A 118 35.10 1.17 -14.84
C GLY A 118 34.82 1.01 -16.32
#